data_AF-A0A164H605-F1
#
_entry.id   AF-A0A164H605-F1
#
_cell.length_a   1.000
_cell.length_b   1.000
_cell.length_c   1.000
_cell.angle_alpha   90.00
_cell.angle_beta   90.00
_cell.angle_gamma   90.00
#
_symmetry.space_group_name_H-M   'P 1'
#
loop_
_entity.id
_entity.type
_entity.pdbx_description
1 polymer ?
#
loop_
_entity_poly.entity_id
_entity_poly.type
_entity_poly.pdbx_seq_one_letter_code
_entity_poly.pdbx_strand_id
1 'polypeptide(L)'
;MGLFTKRKRRSDRKAEAKALKHKATLEAKLSARNERKRDRAEARTRRDVAKQQVATLKAEEKAALKRAERAERELLSAGQIKKYLGAARVLIPVLAPLAYRAATFIRGQIDTRRAHRLGIGLDQLGDFSGHGARLQARIAGTEATLADIEKKAAGDAEAQKFASATRDRLDSLTAAVRTAEQMPAGRRRAVHASISDELSGVEADLLARLGVR
;
A
#
# COMPACT_ATOMS: atom_id res chain seq x y z
N MET A 1 -41.10 34.91 -82.15
CA MET A 1 -40.25 36.09 -82.43
C MET A 1 -38.79 35.69 -82.35
N GLY A 2 -38.24 35.12 -83.43
CA GLY A 2 -36.87 34.59 -83.45
C GLY A 2 -35.83 35.72 -83.61
N LEU A 3 -34.88 35.80 -82.68
CA LEU A 3 -33.76 36.74 -82.76
C LEU A 3 -32.75 36.29 -83.84
N PHE A 4 -32.89 36.80 -85.07
CA PHE A 4 -31.82 36.74 -86.06
C PHE A 4 -30.85 37.91 -85.86
N THR A 5 -29.80 37.70 -85.08
CA THR A 5 -28.71 38.67 -84.93
C THR A 5 -27.73 38.63 -86.11
N LYS A 6 -27.24 39.80 -86.54
CA LYS A 6 -26.24 40.00 -87.60
C LYS A 6 -24.95 39.21 -87.33
N ARG A 7 -24.63 38.20 -88.16
CA ARG A 7 -23.41 37.37 -88.02
C ARG A 7 -22.16 38.16 -88.43
N LYS A 8 -21.21 38.35 -87.49
CA LYS A 8 -19.88 38.96 -87.77
C LYS A 8 -19.10 38.20 -88.85
N ARG A 9 -18.29 38.88 -89.67
CA ARG A 9 -17.45 38.27 -90.72
C ARG A 9 -16.40 37.33 -90.10
N ARG A 10 -15.97 36.30 -90.85
CA ARG A 10 -15.04 35.25 -90.36
C ARG A 10 -13.66 35.80 -89.98
N SER A 11 -13.21 36.85 -90.67
CA SER A 11 -11.97 37.58 -90.38
C SER A 11 -11.97 38.15 -88.97
N ASP A 12 -13.06 38.83 -88.60
CA ASP A 12 -13.15 39.59 -87.35
C ASP A 12 -13.22 38.64 -86.16
N ARG A 13 -13.93 37.52 -86.30
CA ARG A 13 -13.94 36.45 -85.28
C ARG A 13 -12.57 35.80 -85.09
N LYS A 14 -11.79 35.64 -86.16
CA LYS A 14 -10.41 35.11 -86.06
C LYS A 14 -9.48 36.11 -85.37
N ALA A 15 -9.63 37.40 -85.65
CA ALA A 15 -8.87 38.46 -84.99
C ALA A 15 -9.23 38.57 -83.51
N GLU A 16 -10.53 38.60 -83.18
CA GLU A 16 -11.05 38.58 -81.81
C GLU A 16 -10.56 37.33 -81.05
N ALA A 17 -10.62 36.15 -81.67
CA ALA A 17 -10.11 34.92 -81.06
C ALA A 17 -8.60 34.95 -80.81
N LYS A 18 -7.80 35.52 -81.73
CA LYS A 18 -6.36 35.70 -81.53
C LYS A 18 -6.06 36.71 -80.41
N ALA A 19 -6.79 37.82 -80.37
CA ALA A 19 -6.64 38.82 -79.32
C ALA A 19 -7.02 38.26 -77.94
N LEU A 20 -8.11 37.50 -77.85
CA LEU A 20 -8.51 36.82 -76.62
C LEU A 20 -7.48 35.77 -76.18
N LYS A 21 -6.90 35.00 -77.12
CA LYS A 21 -5.82 34.05 -76.81
C LYS A 21 -4.55 34.76 -76.33
N HIS A 22 -4.14 35.86 -76.98
CA HIS A 22 -3.00 36.66 -76.52
C HIS A 22 -3.25 37.29 -75.14
N LYS A 23 -4.45 37.82 -74.89
CA LYS A 23 -4.83 38.35 -73.59
C LYS A 23 -4.80 37.26 -72.52
N ALA A 24 -5.43 36.10 -72.76
CA ALA A 24 -5.45 34.98 -71.82
C ALA A 24 -4.03 34.44 -71.53
N THR A 25 -3.17 34.33 -72.53
CA THR A 25 -1.78 33.88 -72.32
C THR A 25 -0.94 34.89 -71.55
N LEU A 26 -1.15 36.19 -71.74
CA LEU A 26 -0.48 37.22 -70.96
C LEU A 26 -1.00 37.26 -69.52
N GLU A 27 -2.31 37.17 -69.33
CA GLU A 27 -2.94 37.09 -68.01
C GLU A 27 -2.45 35.86 -67.24
N ALA A 28 -2.39 34.69 -67.88
CA ALA A 28 -1.86 33.46 -67.29
C ALA A 28 -0.37 33.58 -66.92
N LYS A 29 0.44 34.25 -67.75
CA LYS A 29 1.86 34.50 -67.43
C LYS A 29 2.03 35.46 -66.25
N LEU A 30 1.24 36.53 -66.20
CA LEU A 30 1.29 37.51 -65.12
C LEU A 30 0.73 36.93 -63.81
N SER A 31 -0.35 36.15 -63.87
CA SER A 31 -0.90 35.45 -62.71
C SER A 31 0.11 34.44 -62.16
N ALA A 32 0.69 33.59 -63.00
CA ALA A 32 1.70 32.62 -62.58
C ALA A 32 2.95 33.30 -61.98
N ARG A 33 3.36 34.48 -62.48
CA ARG A 33 4.45 35.26 -61.89
C ARG A 33 4.09 35.83 -60.52
N ASN A 34 2.86 36.30 -60.36
CA ASN A 34 2.36 36.84 -59.09
C ASN A 34 2.16 35.74 -58.04
N GLU A 35 1.60 34.59 -58.42
CA GLU A 35 1.47 33.40 -57.58
C GLU A 35 2.83 32.93 -57.08
N ARG A 36 3.81 32.75 -57.97
CA ARG A 36 5.20 32.41 -57.57
C ARG A 36 5.79 33.39 -56.56
N LYS A 37 5.49 34.69 -56.69
CA LYS A 37 5.97 35.72 -55.75
C LYS A 37 5.27 35.59 -54.38
N ARG A 38 3.96 35.31 -54.38
CA ARG A 38 3.17 35.06 -53.16
C ARG A 38 3.62 33.79 -52.46
N ASP A 39 3.73 32.68 -53.17
CA ASP A 39 4.18 31.40 -52.62
C ASP A 39 5.58 31.51 -52.01
N ARG A 40 6.47 32.26 -52.65
CA ARG A 40 7.82 32.51 -52.12
C ARG A 40 7.79 33.36 -50.85
N ALA A 41 6.89 34.34 -50.76
CA ALA A 41 6.71 35.16 -49.57
C ALA A 41 6.09 34.33 -48.43
N GLU A 42 5.07 33.53 -48.71
CA GLU A 42 4.45 32.60 -47.74
C GLU A 42 5.42 31.53 -47.27
N ALA A 43 6.25 30.98 -48.15
CA ALA A 43 7.26 30.00 -47.75
C ALA A 43 8.30 30.61 -46.80
N ARG A 44 8.63 31.91 -46.96
CA ARG A 44 9.52 32.62 -46.04
C ARG A 44 8.85 32.85 -44.68
N THR A 45 7.63 33.38 -44.67
CA THR A 45 6.91 33.61 -43.41
C THR A 45 6.66 32.31 -42.65
N ARG A 46 6.26 31.24 -43.33
CA ARG A 46 6.10 29.90 -42.72
C ARG A 46 7.41 29.39 -42.12
N ARG A 47 8.56 29.61 -42.78
CA ARG A 47 9.87 29.25 -42.24
C ARG A 47 10.23 30.05 -40.99
N ASP A 48 9.95 31.35 -40.98
CA ASP A 48 10.29 32.22 -39.85
C ASP A 48 9.38 31.93 -38.64
N VAL A 49 8.09 31.69 -38.87
CA VAL A 49 7.15 31.25 -37.83
C VAL A 49 7.56 29.88 -37.28
N ALA A 50 7.91 28.92 -38.13
CA ALA A 50 8.37 27.60 -37.68
C ALA A 50 9.66 27.70 -36.86
N LYS A 51 10.60 28.57 -37.24
CA LYS A 51 11.81 28.83 -36.45
C LYS A 51 11.49 29.43 -35.08
N GLN A 52 10.57 30.39 -35.02
CA GLN A 52 10.15 31.00 -33.75
C GLN A 52 9.45 29.99 -32.85
N GLN A 53 8.54 29.17 -33.39
CA GLN A 53 7.87 28.10 -32.63
C GLN A 53 8.86 27.07 -32.10
N VAL A 54 9.85 26.67 -32.90
CA VAL A 54 10.91 25.76 -32.43
C VAL A 54 11.75 26.42 -31.34
N ALA A 55 12.04 27.72 -31.45
CA ALA A 55 12.79 28.44 -30.43
C ALA A 55 12.02 28.58 -29.11
N THR A 56 10.71 28.86 -29.17
CA THR A 56 9.85 28.94 -27.97
C THR A 56 9.71 27.59 -27.31
N LEU A 57 9.44 26.52 -28.07
CA LEU A 57 9.36 25.15 -27.54
C LEU A 57 10.66 24.74 -26.87
N LYS A 58 11.82 25.01 -27.49
CA LYS A 58 13.13 24.75 -26.86
C LYS A 58 13.36 25.56 -25.58
N ALA A 59 12.87 26.80 -25.53
CA ALA A 59 12.97 27.63 -24.33
C ALA A 59 12.07 27.09 -23.20
N GLU A 60 10.87 26.65 -23.54
CA GLU A 60 9.93 26.00 -22.62
C GLU A 60 10.46 24.67 -22.10
N GLU A 61 10.98 23.80 -22.98
CA GLU A 61 11.63 22.55 -22.59
C GLU A 61 12.81 22.79 -21.66
N LYS A 62 13.69 23.75 -21.97
CA LYS A 62 14.81 24.13 -21.08
C LYS A 62 14.33 24.69 -19.75
N ALA A 63 13.24 25.46 -19.73
CA ALA A 63 12.64 25.96 -18.51
C ALA A 63 12.01 24.84 -17.68
N ALA A 64 11.33 23.89 -18.33
CA ALA A 64 10.73 22.72 -17.70
C ALA A 64 11.80 21.80 -17.09
N LEU A 65 12.88 21.51 -17.84
CA LEU A 65 14.02 20.74 -17.34
C LEU A 65 14.67 21.43 -16.15
N LYS A 66 14.93 22.74 -16.21
CA LYS A 66 15.47 23.50 -15.07
C LYS A 66 14.52 23.52 -13.86
N ARG A 67 13.20 23.56 -14.08
CA ARG A 67 12.21 23.48 -13.00
C ARG A 67 12.19 22.09 -12.37
N ALA A 68 12.27 21.03 -13.17
CA ALA A 68 12.37 19.65 -12.70
C ALA A 68 13.67 19.43 -11.90
N GLU A 69 14.82 19.84 -12.44
CA GLU A 69 16.11 19.79 -11.74
C GLU A 69 16.11 20.59 -10.43
N ARG A 70 15.43 21.75 -10.40
CA ARG A 70 15.26 22.53 -9.17
C ARG A 70 14.33 21.84 -8.19
N ALA A 71 13.23 21.25 -8.64
CA ALA A 71 12.31 20.53 -7.77
C ALA A 71 13.01 19.35 -7.08
N GLU A 72 13.83 18.60 -7.81
CA GLU A 72 14.63 17.51 -7.25
C GLU A 72 15.68 18.01 -6.25
N ARG A 73 16.37 19.12 -6.56
CA ARG A 73 17.38 19.72 -5.66
C ARG A 73 16.77 20.43 -4.46
N GLU A 74 15.57 20.99 -4.59
CA GLU A 74 14.92 21.75 -3.53
C GLU A 74 14.44 20.87 -2.37
N LEU A 75 13.94 19.66 -2.66
CA LEU A 75 13.51 18.69 -1.64
C LEU A 75 14.60 18.34 -0.62
N LEU A 76 15.86 18.40 -1.03
CA LEU A 76 17.04 18.20 -0.18
C LEU A 76 17.84 19.48 0.05
N SER A 77 17.30 20.64 -0.31
CA SER A 77 17.99 21.91 -0.11
C SER A 77 18.07 22.25 1.38
N ALA A 78 19.23 22.77 1.79
CA ALA A 78 19.46 23.18 3.17
C ALA A 78 18.41 24.17 3.70
N GLY A 79 17.82 25.00 2.83
CA GLY A 79 16.75 25.94 3.17
C GLY A 79 15.43 25.27 3.52
N GLN A 80 14.99 24.29 2.72
CA GLN A 80 13.77 23.52 3.02
C GLN A 80 13.98 22.64 4.26
N ILE A 81 15.14 22.00 4.39
CA ILE A 81 15.51 21.21 5.58
C ILE A 81 15.45 22.08 6.85
N LYS A 82 15.96 23.31 6.82
CA LYS A 82 15.85 24.26 7.96
C LYS A 82 14.40 24.61 8.30
N LYS A 83 13.52 24.77 7.30
CA LYS A 83 12.08 25.02 7.52
C LYS A 83 11.40 23.82 8.19
N TYR A 84 11.68 22.60 7.71
CA TYR A 84 11.15 21.38 8.31
C TYR A 84 11.72 21.13 9.71
N LEU A 85 13.01 21.35 9.95
CA LEU A 85 13.63 21.28 11.27
C LEU A 85 13.03 22.30 12.24
N GLY A 86 12.76 23.53 11.77
CA GLY A 86 12.09 24.56 12.55
C GLY A 86 10.68 24.13 12.95
N ALA A 87 9.88 23.65 11.99
CA ALA A 87 8.54 23.14 12.24
C ALA A 87 8.55 21.90 13.16
N ALA A 88 9.48 20.98 12.92
CA ALA A 88 9.66 19.79 13.74
C ALA A 88 10.02 20.17 15.18
N ARG A 89 10.96 21.11 15.41
CA ARG A 89 11.34 21.56 16.75
C ARG A 89 10.15 22.07 17.57
N VAL A 90 9.17 22.70 16.93
CA VAL A 90 7.95 23.19 17.58
C VAL A 90 6.94 22.06 17.81
N LEU A 91 6.81 21.11 16.86
CA LEU A 91 5.81 20.04 16.94
C LEU A 91 6.27 18.82 17.76
N ILE A 92 7.57 18.56 17.84
CA ILE A 92 8.17 17.40 18.52
C ILE A 92 7.68 17.26 19.97
N PRO A 93 7.65 18.32 20.82
CA PRO A 93 7.21 18.20 22.21
C PRO A 93 5.77 17.68 22.37
N VAL A 94 4.91 17.86 21.37
CA VAL A 94 3.50 17.43 21.40
C VAL A 94 3.33 16.10 20.67
N LEU A 95 3.93 15.97 19.49
CA LEU A 95 3.79 14.76 18.67
C LEU A 95 4.54 13.57 19.25
N ALA A 96 5.71 13.76 19.85
CA ALA A 96 6.49 12.65 20.40
C ALA A 96 5.74 11.91 21.52
N PRO A 97 5.17 12.59 22.54
CA PRO A 97 4.35 11.90 23.55
C PRO A 97 3.08 11.25 22.97
N LEU A 98 2.43 11.85 21.99
CA LEU A 98 1.24 11.27 21.35
C LEU A 98 1.57 10.02 20.54
N ALA A 99 2.66 10.05 19.77
CA ALA A 99 3.14 8.89 19.04
C ALA A 99 3.51 7.75 20.00
N TYR A 100 4.18 8.07 21.11
CA TYR A 100 4.47 7.09 22.16
C TYR A 100 3.18 6.49 22.74
N ARG A 101 2.21 7.33 23.14
CA ARG A 101 0.92 6.87 23.67
C ARG A 101 0.16 6.00 22.68
N ALA A 102 0.14 6.38 21.41
CA ALA A 102 -0.48 5.59 20.35
C ALA A 102 0.21 4.23 20.19
N ALA A 103 1.55 4.20 20.18
CA ALA A 103 2.31 2.97 20.11
C ALA A 103 2.04 2.05 21.33
N THR A 104 2.04 2.61 22.55
CA THR A 104 1.75 1.84 23.76
C THR A 104 0.30 1.35 23.83
N PHE A 105 -0.65 2.15 23.32
CA PHE A 105 -2.07 1.76 23.29
C PHE A 105 -2.29 0.59 22.32
N ILE A 106 -1.74 0.67 21.12
CA ILE A 106 -1.81 -0.43 20.14
C ILE A 106 -1.15 -1.68 20.72
N ARG A 107 0.02 -1.53 21.36
CA ARG A 107 0.70 -2.66 21.99
C ARG A 107 -0.15 -3.29 23.10
N GLY A 108 -0.71 -2.46 23.99
CA GLY A 108 -1.62 -2.90 25.04
C GLY A 108 -2.83 -3.64 24.49
N GLN A 109 -3.43 -3.17 23.38
CA GLN A 109 -4.55 -3.88 22.74
C GLN A 109 -4.17 -5.24 22.16
N ILE A 110 -2.94 -5.40 21.67
CA ILE A 110 -2.44 -6.69 21.18
C ILE A 110 -2.24 -7.64 22.36
N ASP A 111 -1.64 -7.14 23.43
CA ASP A 111 -1.33 -7.92 24.63
C ASP A 111 -2.61 -8.33 25.38
N THR A 112 -3.62 -7.45 25.48
CA THR A 112 -4.95 -7.81 26.04
C THR A 112 -5.64 -8.90 25.23
N ARG A 113 -5.65 -8.77 23.90
CA ARG A 113 -6.22 -9.80 23.03
C ARG A 113 -5.49 -11.12 23.18
N ARG A 114 -4.17 -11.10 23.36
CA ARG A 114 -3.38 -12.33 23.58
C ARG A 114 -3.70 -12.95 24.94
N ALA A 115 -3.72 -12.16 26.00
CA ALA A 115 -4.08 -12.61 27.34
C ALA A 115 -5.50 -13.21 27.38
N HIS A 116 -6.49 -12.55 26.76
CA HIS A 116 -7.85 -13.08 26.65
C HIS A 116 -7.94 -14.41 25.88
N ARG A 117 -7.14 -14.62 24.82
CA ARG A 117 -7.10 -15.91 24.11
C ARG A 117 -6.51 -17.04 24.96
N LEU A 118 -5.63 -16.69 25.89
CA LEU A 118 -4.99 -17.61 26.82
C LEU A 118 -5.83 -17.80 28.10
N GLY A 119 -6.79 -16.91 28.38
CA GLY A 119 -7.62 -16.94 29.59
C GLY A 119 -6.88 -16.48 30.85
N ILE A 120 -5.78 -15.75 30.71
CA ILE A 120 -4.89 -15.31 31.80
C ILE A 120 -4.91 -13.79 31.97
N GLY A 121 -4.39 -13.33 33.11
CA GLY A 121 -4.14 -11.91 33.37
C GLY A 121 -3.04 -11.32 32.47
N LEU A 122 -3.08 -10.00 32.26
CA LEU A 122 -2.05 -9.26 31.50
C LEU A 122 -0.66 -9.36 32.14
N ASP A 123 -0.63 -9.37 33.47
CA ASP A 123 0.53 -9.55 34.33
C ASP A 123 1.24 -10.89 34.09
N GLN A 124 0.48 -11.94 33.76
CA GLN A 124 0.99 -13.30 33.52
C GLN A 124 1.38 -13.55 32.05
N LEU A 125 1.13 -12.60 31.15
CA LEU A 125 1.38 -12.79 29.73
C LEU A 125 2.87 -13.00 29.41
N GLY A 126 3.77 -12.46 30.25
CA GLY A 126 5.20 -12.67 30.13
C GLY A 126 5.64 -14.11 30.42
N ASP A 127 4.91 -14.80 31.30
CA ASP A 127 5.25 -16.15 31.75
C ASP A 127 4.89 -17.21 30.69
N PHE A 128 3.88 -16.93 29.86
CA PHE A 128 3.39 -17.85 28.84
C PHE A 128 3.68 -17.33 27.43
N SER A 129 4.70 -17.90 26.78
CA SER A 129 5.12 -17.51 25.43
C SER A 129 5.40 -18.73 24.52
N GLY A 130 5.54 -18.49 23.22
CA GLY A 130 5.76 -19.55 22.23
C GLY A 130 4.47 -20.22 21.72
N HIS A 131 4.59 -21.35 21.03
CA HIS A 131 3.44 -22.01 20.38
C HIS A 131 2.58 -22.78 21.40
N GLY A 132 3.20 -23.31 22.45
CA GLY A 132 2.57 -24.02 23.57
C GLY A 132 2.03 -23.13 24.68
N ALA A 133 2.11 -21.80 24.57
CA ALA A 133 1.70 -20.85 25.61
C ALA A 133 0.28 -21.11 26.14
N ARG A 134 -0.65 -21.45 25.26
CA ARG A 134 -2.04 -21.77 25.64
C ARG A 134 -2.14 -23.03 26.49
N LEU A 135 -1.36 -24.06 26.18
CA LEU A 135 -1.34 -25.30 26.96
C LEU A 135 -0.68 -25.07 28.31
N GLN A 136 0.42 -24.31 28.35
CA GLN A 136 1.09 -23.97 29.60
C GLN A 136 0.18 -23.14 30.52
N ALA A 137 -0.54 -22.15 29.99
CA ALA A 137 -1.50 -21.36 30.74
C ALA A 137 -2.64 -22.21 31.32
N ARG A 138 -3.17 -23.16 30.54
CA ARG A 138 -4.17 -24.12 31.04
C ARG A 138 -3.62 -25.03 32.12
N ILE A 139 -2.43 -25.61 31.91
CA ILE A 139 -1.78 -26.47 32.91
C ILE A 139 -1.61 -25.72 34.24
N ALA A 140 -1.08 -24.49 34.20
CA ALA A 140 -0.92 -23.66 35.40
C ALA A 140 -2.26 -23.35 36.09
N GLY A 141 -3.33 -23.11 35.31
CA GLY A 141 -4.68 -22.95 35.85
C GLY A 141 -5.21 -24.23 36.53
N THR A 142 -4.97 -25.39 35.92
CA THR A 142 -5.33 -26.69 36.49
C THR A 142 -4.54 -27.00 37.76
N GLU A 143 -3.23 -26.68 37.79
CA GLU A 143 -2.39 -26.80 38.99
C GLU A 143 -2.88 -25.92 40.13
N ALA A 144 -3.26 -24.67 39.85
CA ALA A 144 -3.82 -23.76 40.85
C ALA A 144 -5.14 -24.31 41.43
N THR A 145 -6.01 -24.82 40.56
CA THR A 145 -7.29 -25.41 41.00
C THR A 145 -7.08 -26.69 41.80
N LEU A 146 -6.08 -27.51 41.42
CA LEU A 146 -5.70 -28.71 42.16
C LEU A 146 -5.20 -28.36 43.56
N ALA A 147 -4.36 -27.34 43.70
CA ALA A 147 -3.88 -26.87 45.00
C ALA A 147 -5.02 -26.39 45.91
N ASP A 148 -6.08 -25.82 45.35
CA ASP A 148 -7.27 -25.44 46.12
C ASP A 148 -8.09 -26.66 46.58
N ILE A 149 -8.14 -27.72 45.78
CA ILE A 149 -8.75 -29.00 46.18
C ILE A 149 -7.93 -29.65 47.29
N GLU A 150 -6.60 -29.70 47.16
CA GLU A 150 -5.69 -30.24 48.18
C GLU A 150 -5.89 -29.55 49.54
N LYS A 151 -6.04 -28.22 49.54
CA LYS A 151 -6.32 -27.43 50.75
C LYS A 151 -7.68 -27.75 51.37
N LYS A 152 -8.71 -27.92 50.55
CA LYS A 152 -10.08 -28.23 51.03
C LYS A 152 -10.22 -29.66 51.53
N ALA A 153 -9.47 -30.60 50.93
CA ALA A 153 -9.49 -32.01 51.25
C ALA A 153 -8.42 -32.39 52.30
N ALA A 154 -8.05 -31.47 53.20
CA ALA A 154 -7.08 -31.70 54.26
C ALA A 154 -7.56 -32.82 55.20
N GLY A 155 -7.07 -34.05 54.96
CA GLY A 155 -7.43 -35.26 55.72
C GLY A 155 -7.98 -36.42 54.89
N ASP A 156 -8.32 -36.21 53.61
CA ASP A 156 -8.78 -37.28 52.72
C ASP A 156 -7.58 -37.94 51.99
N ALA A 157 -7.28 -39.19 52.36
CA ALA A 157 -6.20 -39.96 51.77
C ALA A 157 -6.41 -40.28 50.27
N GLU A 158 -7.66 -40.38 49.82
CA GLU A 158 -7.97 -40.60 48.41
C GLU A 158 -7.74 -39.32 47.59
N ALA A 159 -8.17 -38.18 48.11
CA ALA A 159 -7.91 -36.88 47.49
C ALA A 159 -6.41 -36.57 47.38
N GLN A 160 -5.61 -36.92 48.39
CA GLN A 160 -4.15 -36.74 48.35
C GLN A 160 -3.48 -37.62 47.30
N LYS A 161 -3.88 -38.90 47.18
CA LYS A 161 -3.36 -39.80 46.13
C LYS A 161 -3.73 -39.33 44.73
N PHE A 162 -4.97 -38.86 44.56
CA PHE A 162 -5.40 -38.25 43.30
C PHE A 162 -4.54 -37.03 42.99
N ALA A 163 -4.38 -36.12 43.95
CA ALA A 163 -3.65 -34.89 43.72
C ALA A 163 -2.16 -35.12 43.40
N SER A 164 -1.51 -36.07 44.06
CA SER A 164 -0.14 -36.46 43.69
C SER A 164 -0.08 -37.01 42.26
N ALA A 165 -0.99 -37.92 41.88
CA ALA A 165 -1.01 -38.50 40.54
C ALA A 165 -1.32 -37.46 39.46
N THR A 166 -2.23 -36.52 39.74
CA THR A 166 -2.56 -35.41 38.83
C THR A 166 -1.38 -34.45 38.70
N ARG A 167 -0.68 -34.12 39.79
CA ARG A 167 0.51 -33.25 39.75
C ARG A 167 1.61 -33.88 38.90
N ASP A 168 1.93 -35.16 39.10
CA ASP A 168 2.91 -35.89 38.28
C ASP A 168 2.51 -35.89 36.78
N ARG A 169 1.21 -36.00 36.51
CA ARG A 169 0.69 -35.94 35.14
C ARG A 169 0.86 -34.54 34.53
N LEU A 170 0.54 -33.48 35.27
CA LEU A 170 0.69 -32.10 34.81
C LEU A 170 2.17 -31.73 34.58
N ASP A 171 3.07 -32.22 35.44
CA ASP A 171 4.52 -32.08 35.25
C ASP A 171 5.00 -32.76 33.96
N SER A 172 4.49 -33.96 33.70
CA SER A 172 4.78 -34.71 32.47
C SER A 172 4.26 -33.98 31.22
N LEU A 173 3.05 -33.41 31.28
CA LEU A 173 2.48 -32.61 30.20
C LEU A 173 3.29 -31.33 29.97
N THR A 174 3.74 -30.66 31.03
CA THR A 174 4.61 -29.48 30.93
C THR A 174 5.93 -29.82 30.23
N ALA A 175 6.57 -30.94 30.59
CA ALA A 175 7.76 -31.43 29.91
C ALA A 175 7.50 -31.78 28.44
N ALA A 176 6.35 -32.39 28.14
CA ALA A 176 5.94 -32.72 26.78
C ALA A 176 5.75 -31.45 25.92
N VAL A 177 5.11 -30.40 26.45
CA VAL A 177 4.95 -29.10 25.75
C VAL A 177 6.31 -28.49 25.42
N ARG A 178 7.24 -28.46 26.38
CA ARG A 178 8.61 -27.95 26.16
C ARG A 178 9.36 -28.74 25.09
N THR A 179 9.19 -30.06 25.09
CA THR A 179 9.80 -30.96 24.09
C THR A 179 9.18 -30.73 22.70
N ALA A 180 7.86 -30.52 22.62
CA ALA A 180 7.15 -30.26 21.38
C ALA A 180 7.58 -28.94 20.70
N GLU A 181 7.99 -27.92 21.46
CA GLU A 181 8.49 -26.66 20.89
C GLU A 181 9.76 -26.85 20.03
N GLN A 182 10.56 -27.87 20.31
CA GLN A 182 11.76 -28.19 19.52
C GLN A 182 11.43 -29.00 18.25
N MET A 183 10.18 -29.41 18.05
CA MET A 183 9.77 -30.21 16.90
C MET A 183 9.38 -29.34 15.69
N PRO A 184 9.51 -29.87 14.45
CA PRO A 184 8.99 -29.23 13.24
C PRO A 184 7.48 -28.95 13.32
N ALA A 185 7.00 -27.93 12.61
CA ALA A 185 5.65 -27.39 12.77
C ALA A 185 4.52 -28.42 12.65
N GLY A 186 4.60 -29.35 11.69
CA GLY A 186 3.60 -30.41 11.53
C GLY A 186 3.52 -31.33 12.74
N ARG A 187 4.68 -31.84 13.20
CA ARG A 187 4.76 -32.73 14.36
C ARG A 187 4.41 -32.01 15.66
N ARG A 188 4.87 -30.76 15.83
CA ARG A 188 4.53 -29.93 16.99
C ARG A 188 3.03 -29.76 17.16
N ARG A 189 2.30 -29.44 16.08
CA ARG A 189 0.83 -29.30 16.13
C ARG A 189 0.12 -30.59 16.53
N ALA A 190 0.56 -31.73 15.98
CA ALA A 190 -0.01 -33.03 16.32
C ALA A 190 0.22 -33.38 17.81
N VAL A 191 1.43 -33.12 18.32
CA VAL A 191 1.74 -33.32 19.75
C VAL A 191 0.94 -32.37 20.64
N HIS A 192 0.86 -31.08 20.29
CA HIS A 192 0.05 -30.10 21.02
C HIS A 192 -1.44 -30.47 21.04
N ALA A 193 -1.97 -31.06 19.97
CA ALA A 193 -3.34 -31.58 19.94
C ALA A 193 -3.52 -32.75 20.93
N SER A 194 -2.62 -33.74 20.89
CA SER A 194 -2.65 -34.86 21.85
C SER A 194 -2.55 -34.41 23.30
N ILE A 195 -1.66 -33.45 23.60
CA ILE A 195 -1.52 -32.86 24.94
C ILE A 195 -2.80 -32.14 25.35
N SER A 196 -3.44 -31.41 24.42
CA SER A 196 -4.72 -30.74 24.68
C SER A 196 -5.81 -31.73 25.06
N ASP A 197 -5.89 -32.87 24.39
CA ASP A 197 -6.91 -33.89 24.65
C ASP A 197 -6.69 -34.55 26.02
N GLU A 198 -5.44 -34.91 26.34
CA GLU A 198 -5.09 -35.45 27.65
C GLU A 198 -5.37 -34.46 28.79
N LEU A 199 -5.00 -33.18 28.59
CA LEU A 199 -5.27 -32.13 29.57
C LEU A 199 -6.77 -31.93 29.79
N SER A 200 -7.58 -32.04 28.73
CA SER A 200 -9.05 -31.92 28.85
C SER A 200 -9.64 -33.08 29.66
N GLY A 201 -9.06 -34.28 29.58
CA GLY A 201 -9.42 -35.41 30.45
C GLY A 201 -9.11 -35.12 31.92
N VAL A 202 -7.92 -34.59 32.21
CA VAL A 202 -7.54 -34.20 33.58
C VAL A 202 -8.45 -33.08 34.13
N GLU A 203 -8.76 -32.07 33.31
CA GLU A 203 -9.69 -31.00 33.67
C GLU A 203 -11.10 -31.56 33.99
N ALA A 204 -11.58 -32.54 33.21
CA ALA A 204 -12.87 -33.19 33.47
C ALA A 204 -12.89 -33.97 34.78
N ASP A 205 -11.83 -34.74 35.08
CA ASP A 205 -11.71 -35.46 36.36
C ASP A 205 -11.70 -34.50 37.56
N LEU A 206 -11.04 -33.36 37.38
CA LEU A 206 -10.95 -32.32 38.40
C LEU A 206 -12.30 -31.61 38.62
N LEU A 207 -13.03 -31.29 37.54
CA LEU A 207 -14.38 -30.74 37.61
C LEU A 207 -15.37 -31.71 38.26
N ALA A 208 -15.29 -33.00 37.94
CA ALA A 208 -16.14 -34.03 38.52
C ALA A 208 -15.97 -34.08 40.06
N ARG A 209 -14.75 -33.89 40.56
CA ARG A 209 -14.46 -33.81 42.01
C ARG A 209 -14.91 -32.50 42.65
N LEU A 210 -14.98 -31.41 41.88
CA LEU A 210 -15.62 -30.16 42.30
C LEU A 210 -17.16 -30.22 42.24
N GLY A 211 -17.73 -31.33 41.77
CA GLY A 211 -19.18 -31.52 41.65
C GLY A 211 -19.81 -30.91 40.40
N VAL A 212 -18.98 -30.53 39.41
CA VAL A 212 -19.44 -29.99 38.12
C VAL A 212 -19.33 -31.10 37.07
N ARG A 213 -20.44 -31.43 36.41
CA ARG A 213 -20.51 -32.44 35.33
C ARG A 213 -21.07 -31.82 34.06
#